data_AF-A0A9X9A7X1-F1
#
_entry.id   AF-A0A9X9A7X1-F1
#
_cell.length_a   1.000
_cell.length_b   1.000
_cell.length_c   1.000
_cell.angle_alpha   90.00
_cell.angle_beta   90.00
_cell.angle_gamma   90.00
#
_symmetry.space_group_name_H-M   'P 1'
#
loop_
_entity.id
_entity.type
_entity.pdbx_description
1 polymer ?
#
loop_
_entity_poly.entity_id
_entity_poly.type
_entity_poly.pdbx_seq_one_letter_code
_entity_poly.pdbx_strand_id
1 'polypeptide(L)'
;TFQNMVRVGIGVYGMYPSKEVDHSVVSLQPALSLKSKVAHIKHAKKNRGVSYGNTYVTTGEEWIATVPIGYADGYNRQLSNKGYALINGVRVPVIGRV
;
A
#
# COMPACT_ATOMS: atom_id res chain seq x y z
N THR A 1 7.38 18.05 -38.61
CA THR A 1 6.68 18.92 -37.64
C THR A 1 7.38 18.80 -36.30
N PHE A 2 8.13 19.83 -35.87
CA PHE A 2 8.70 19.86 -34.53
C PHE A 2 7.58 20.19 -33.53
N GLN A 3 7.44 19.38 -32.48
CA GLN A 3 6.51 19.68 -31.38
C GLN A 3 7.27 20.47 -30.32
N ASN A 4 6.88 21.72 -30.10
CA ASN A 4 7.57 22.64 -29.17
C ASN A 4 7.03 22.54 -27.73
N MET A 5 6.03 21.70 -27.47
CA MET A 5 5.40 21.53 -26.15
C MET A 5 5.09 20.06 -25.89
N VAL A 6 5.24 19.65 -24.62
CA VAL A 6 4.93 18.31 -24.13
C VAL A 6 3.94 18.38 -22.96
N ARG A 7 3.09 17.35 -22.82
CA ARG A 7 2.13 17.22 -21.70
C ARG A 7 2.61 16.12 -20.76
N VAL A 8 3.56 16.46 -19.89
CA VAL A 8 4.07 15.51 -18.90
C VAL A 8 3.03 15.37 -17.79
N GLY A 9 2.40 14.19 -17.71
CA GLY A 9 1.42 13.86 -16.68
C GLY A 9 2.06 13.17 -15.47
N ILE A 10 1.92 11.85 -15.41
CA ILE A 10 2.32 11.02 -14.26
C ILE A 10 3.80 11.15 -13.85
N GLY A 11 4.67 11.48 -14.81
CA GLY A 11 6.09 11.74 -14.56
C GLY A 11 6.35 12.93 -13.62
N VAL A 12 5.47 13.95 -13.62
CA VAL A 12 5.57 15.10 -12.69
C VAL A 12 5.40 14.64 -11.23
N TYR A 13 4.67 13.55 -11.00
CA TYR A 13 4.46 12.97 -9.67
C TYR A 13 5.51 11.91 -9.30
N GLY A 14 6.55 11.76 -10.12
CA GLY A 14 7.66 10.84 -9.83
C GLY A 14 7.40 9.39 -10.23
N MET A 15 6.48 9.14 -11.17
CA MET A 15 6.06 7.80 -11.55
C MET A 15 6.23 7.58 -13.05
N TYR A 16 6.79 6.43 -13.43
CA TYR A 16 6.93 6.05 -14.83
C TYR A 16 5.57 5.66 -15.43
N PRO A 17 5.27 6.05 -16.69
CA PRO A 17 3.97 5.79 -17.31
C PRO A 17 3.73 4.32 -17.69
N SER A 18 4.79 3.52 -17.84
CA SER A 18 4.70 2.09 -18.16
C SER A 18 5.98 1.37 -17.72
N LYS A 19 6.02 0.04 -17.88
CA LYS A 19 7.24 -0.77 -17.65
C LYS A 19 8.18 -0.82 -18.86
N GLU A 20 7.75 -0.28 -19.99
CA GLU A 20 8.46 -0.35 -21.28
C GLU A 20 9.43 0.82 -21.45
N VAL A 21 9.30 1.87 -20.63
CA VAL A 21 10.18 3.04 -20.68
C VAL A 21 11.51 2.73 -20.02
N ASP A 22 12.58 3.27 -20.59
CA ASP A 22 13.92 3.14 -20.02
C ASP A 22 14.07 4.05 -18.79
N HIS A 23 14.21 3.43 -17.62
CA HIS A 23 14.33 4.14 -16.34
C HIS A 23 15.71 4.79 -16.16
N SER A 24 16.71 4.44 -16.98
CA SER A 24 18.06 5.03 -16.89
C SER A 24 18.15 6.44 -17.46
N VAL A 25 17.22 6.81 -18.35
CA VAL A 25 17.20 8.11 -19.03
C VAL A 25 16.81 9.25 -18.09
N VAL A 26 15.91 8.98 -17.14
CA VAL A 26 15.43 9.99 -16.20
C VAL A 26 15.18 9.33 -14.84
N SER A 27 15.79 9.90 -13.80
CA SER A 27 15.52 9.51 -12.42
C SER A 27 14.31 10.28 -11.90
N LEU A 28 13.21 9.58 -11.64
CA LEU A 28 11.99 10.16 -11.08
C LEU A 28 11.96 9.99 -9.56
N GLN A 29 11.58 11.05 -8.83
CA GLN A 29 11.43 11.02 -7.38
C GLN A 29 9.95 11.04 -7.00
N PRO A 30 9.44 10.00 -6.30
CA PRO A 30 8.04 9.94 -5.89
C PRO A 30 7.62 11.18 -5.08
N ALA A 31 6.60 11.89 -5.55
CA ALA A 31 6.14 13.13 -4.91
C ALA A 31 5.21 12.88 -3.71
N LEU A 32 4.69 11.66 -3.54
CA LEU A 32 3.62 11.35 -2.59
C LEU A 32 4.00 10.19 -1.67
N SER A 33 3.56 10.30 -0.41
CA SER A 33 3.58 9.23 0.58
C SER A 33 2.25 9.20 1.31
N LEU A 34 1.56 8.06 1.24
CA LEU A 34 0.34 7.84 2.00
C LEU A 34 0.70 7.36 3.40
N LYS A 35 0.36 8.13 4.42
CA LYS A 35 0.71 7.85 5.83
C LYS A 35 -0.55 7.73 6.67
N SER A 36 -0.46 6.85 7.67
CA SER A 36 -1.47 6.70 8.72
C SER A 36 -0.76 6.39 10.05
N LYS A 37 -1.52 6.16 11.11
CA LYS A 37 -1.00 5.82 12.44
C LYS A 37 -1.67 4.55 12.97
N VAL A 38 -0.98 3.80 13.81
CA VAL A 38 -1.61 2.66 14.49
C VAL A 38 -2.65 3.19 15.47
N ALA A 39 -3.90 2.81 15.27
CA ALA A 39 -5.00 3.18 16.16
C ALA A 39 -5.20 2.15 17.28
N HIS A 40 -4.88 0.88 17.00
CA HIS A 40 -5.05 -0.20 17.97
C HIS A 40 -4.05 -1.33 17.69
N ILE A 41 -3.55 -1.95 18.76
CA ILE A 41 -2.72 -3.15 18.71
C ILE A 41 -3.42 -4.24 19.52
N LYS A 42 -3.55 -5.42 18.93
CA LYS A 42 -4.09 -6.60 19.62
C LYS A 42 -3.15 -7.79 19.50
N HIS A 43 -3.00 -8.53 20.59
CA HIS A 43 -2.36 -9.85 20.58
C HIS A 43 -3.41 -10.91 20.24
N ALA A 44 -3.29 -11.53 19.07
CA ALA A 44 -4.22 -12.54 18.59
C ALA A 44 -3.63 -13.93 18.78
N LYS A 45 -4.40 -14.82 19.41
CA LYS A 45 -4.05 -16.25 19.54
C LYS A 45 -4.13 -16.94 18.18
N LYS A 46 -3.56 -18.15 18.09
CA LYS A 46 -3.71 -19.06 16.95
C LYS A 46 -5.18 -19.33 16.62
N ASN A 47 -5.48 -19.53 15.33
CA ASN A 47 -6.80 -19.85 14.79
C ASN A 47 -7.86 -18.76 15.03
N ARG A 48 -7.48 -17.48 14.96
CA ARG A 48 -8.39 -16.33 15.05
C ARG A 48 -8.55 -15.69 13.68
N GLY A 49 -9.81 -15.57 13.25
CA GLY A 49 -10.17 -14.84 12.03
C GLY A 49 -9.91 -13.34 12.17
N VAL A 50 -9.41 -12.73 11.09
CA VAL A 50 -9.10 -11.30 11.04
C VAL A 50 -9.97 -10.59 10.00
N SER A 51 -10.60 -9.49 10.45
CA SER A 51 -11.49 -8.65 9.64
C SER A 51 -12.72 -9.39 9.11
N TYR A 52 -13.50 -8.73 8.25
CA TYR A 52 -14.72 -9.27 7.68
C TYR A 52 -14.49 -10.53 6.85
N GLY A 53 -15.37 -11.52 7.06
CA GLY A 53 -15.36 -12.79 6.34
C GLY A 53 -14.17 -13.71 6.69
N ASN A 54 -13.35 -13.36 7.67
CA ASN A 54 -12.24 -14.19 8.17
C ASN A 54 -11.33 -14.75 7.06
N THR A 55 -11.07 -13.94 6.03
CA THR A 55 -10.25 -14.33 4.88
C THR A 55 -8.78 -14.56 5.23
N TYR A 56 -8.37 -14.11 6.41
CA TYR A 56 -7.11 -14.44 7.04
C TYR A 56 -7.39 -15.05 8.42
N VAL A 57 -6.65 -16.11 8.76
CA VAL A 57 -6.69 -16.78 10.05
C VAL A 57 -5.26 -16.88 10.58
N THR A 58 -5.06 -16.44 11.82
CA THR A 58 -3.74 -16.48 12.47
C THR A 58 -3.20 -17.90 12.55
N THR A 59 -1.92 -18.05 12.24
CA THR A 59 -1.21 -19.34 12.22
C THR A 59 -0.53 -19.66 13.56
N GLY A 60 -0.27 -18.61 14.35
CA GLY A 60 0.31 -18.68 15.69
C GLY A 60 -0.19 -17.53 16.56
N GLU A 61 0.60 -17.17 17.56
CA GLU A 61 0.40 -15.92 18.29
C GLU A 61 0.97 -14.76 17.47
N GLU A 62 0.12 -13.77 17.19
CA GLU A 62 0.43 -12.70 16.25
C GLU A 62 0.01 -11.34 16.80
N TRP A 63 0.86 -10.33 16.61
CA TRP A 63 0.52 -8.95 16.91
C TRP A 63 -0.11 -8.29 15.69
N ILE A 64 -1.33 -7.80 15.84
CA ILE A 64 -2.10 -7.19 14.74
C ILE A 64 -2.33 -5.72 15.05
N ALA A 65 -1.90 -4.86 14.14
CA ALA A 65 -2.13 -3.42 14.17
C ALA A 65 -3.31 -3.05 13.27
N THR A 66 -4.26 -2.28 13.82
CA THR A 66 -5.33 -1.65 13.05
C THR A 66 -4.96 -0.20 12.76
N VAL A 67 -5.10 0.23 11.52
CA VAL A 67 -4.85 1.60 11.06
C VAL A 67 -6.16 2.24 10.56
N PRO A 68 -6.40 3.54 10.82
CA PRO A 68 -7.58 4.24 10.36
C PRO A 68 -7.37 4.69 8.91
N ILE A 69 -7.42 3.74 7.99
CA ILE A 69 -7.46 4.00 6.54
C ILE A 69 -8.19 2.85 5.86
N GLY A 70 -9.03 3.17 4.88
CA GLY A 70 -9.78 2.19 4.11
C GLY A 70 -10.13 2.69 2.71
N TYR A 71 -11.03 1.98 2.06
CA TYR A 71 -11.42 2.28 0.67
C TYR A 71 -12.12 3.63 0.50
N ALA A 72 -12.78 4.13 1.54
CA ALA A 72 -13.38 5.47 1.53
C ALA A 72 -12.32 6.58 1.44
N ASP A 73 -11.09 6.31 1.90
CA ASP A 73 -9.94 7.21 1.80
C ASP A 73 -9.15 7.03 0.48
N GLY A 74 -9.60 6.13 -0.40
CA GLY A 74 -8.93 5.78 -1.65
C GLY A 74 -7.97 4.60 -1.57
N TYR A 75 -7.85 3.93 -0.41
CA TYR A 75 -7.00 2.73 -0.29
C TYR A 75 -7.68 1.51 -0.95
N ASN A 76 -7.09 0.98 -2.02
CA ASN A 76 -7.75 -0.02 -2.86
C ASN A 76 -8.08 -1.31 -2.08
N ARG A 77 -9.37 -1.64 -1.98
CA ARG A 77 -9.87 -2.84 -1.32
C ARG A 77 -9.29 -4.15 -1.86
N GLN A 78 -8.87 -4.19 -3.13
CA GLN A 78 -8.23 -5.36 -3.75
C GLN A 78 -6.86 -5.70 -3.13
N LEU A 79 -6.29 -4.80 -2.33
CA LEU A 79 -5.06 -5.05 -1.56
C LEU A 79 -5.29 -5.95 -0.33
N SER A 80 -6.53 -6.37 -0.06
CA SER A 80 -6.84 -7.38 0.98
C SER A 80 -5.96 -8.63 0.79
N ASN A 81 -5.18 -8.99 1.82
CA ASN A 81 -4.21 -10.11 1.80
C ASN A 81 -3.11 -10.04 0.71
N LYS A 82 -2.93 -8.90 0.04
CA LYS A 82 -1.96 -8.72 -1.07
C LYS A 82 -1.07 -7.49 -0.89
N GLY A 83 -1.57 -6.49 -0.16
CA GLY A 83 -0.89 -5.24 0.11
C GLY A 83 0.16 -5.37 1.21
N TYR A 84 0.98 -4.33 1.30
CA TYR A 84 1.98 -4.17 2.34
C TYR A 84 1.93 -2.74 2.87
N ALA A 85 2.33 -2.58 4.13
CA ALA A 85 2.57 -1.29 4.77
C ALA A 85 3.98 -1.27 5.36
N LEU A 86 4.43 -0.08 5.77
CA LEU A 86 5.65 0.09 6.54
C LEU A 86 5.27 0.57 7.95
N ILE A 87 5.73 -0.13 8.98
CA ILE A 87 5.65 0.33 10.38
C ILE A 87 7.09 0.57 10.84
N ASN A 88 7.45 1.82 11.14
CA ASN A 88 8.81 2.22 11.50
C ASN A 88 9.87 1.72 10.49
N GLY A 89 9.56 1.77 9.20
CA GLY A 89 10.44 1.29 8.13
C GLY A 89 10.42 -0.22 7.89
N VAL A 90 9.79 -1.00 8.78
CA VAL A 90 9.67 -2.46 8.62
C VAL A 90 8.44 -2.80 7.78
N ARG A 91 8.64 -3.57 6.72
CA ARG A 91 7.57 -4.02 5.83
C ARG A 91 6.71 -5.09 6.51
N VAL A 92 5.41 -4.85 6.55
CA VAL A 92 4.40 -5.74 7.14
C VAL A 92 3.27 -6.01 6.14
N PRO A 93 2.67 -7.21 6.13
CA PRO A 93 1.55 -7.52 5.25
C PRO A 93 0.25 -6.87 5.72
N VAL A 94 -0.63 -6.53 4.77
CA VAL A 94 -2.04 -6.24 5.06
C VAL A 94 -2.79 -7.57 5.12
N ILE A 95 -3.40 -7.86 6.27
CA ILE A 95 -4.10 -9.12 6.54
C ILE A 95 -5.60 -8.90 6.76
N GLY A 96 -6.42 -9.83 6.28
CA GLY A 96 -7.87 -9.71 6.25
C GLY A 96 -8.36 -8.76 5.17
N ARG A 97 -9.68 -8.49 5.19
CA ARG A 97 -10.30 -7.53 4.28
C ARG A 97 -10.01 -6.09 4.71
N VAL A 98 -9.67 -5.26 3.72
CA VAL A 98 -9.77 -3.80 3.76
C VAL A 98 -11.24 -3.38 3.69
#